data_AF-A0A812THT1-F1
#
_entry.id   AF-A0A812THT1-F1
#
_cell.length_a   1.000
_cell.length_b   1.000
_cell.length_c   1.000
_cell.angle_alpha   90.00
_cell.angle_beta   90.00
_cell.angle_gamma   90.00
#
_symmetry.space_group_name_H-M   'P 1'
#
loop_
_entity.id
_entity.type
_entity.pdbx_description
1 polymer ?
#
loop_
_entity_poly.entity_id
_entity_poly.type
_entity_poly.pdbx_seq_one_letter_code
_entity_poly.pdbx_strand_id
1 'polypeptide(L)'
;MRGEYFDSVSCLITFSQSSMETSPVETVQFRQTLVRLVSHMHESALDEIAGCRDRFPTIDKHSLDDGTLGFTQTCQDKYGWNRVCALQHMVQVLITHNLHTGVLNIPPPILSRVYQTLSRGLVNLLNAVKIRDTSFPFPWAQLIMLLLVIHSICTPVVIISITDSLYWALPVGFIPIFGMVALNMVASELEMPFGVDDNDLPLQHFQREMNQGLLLLMHEHADHLPRTRASAPQSVEKLMNFTLGKKVRSLSRYQSQSLDDLDTVINQDSEDSLREAKQRPGVEEEKEEASKAVHFPVQEVPKTGVSEAQLDKELATITENSQALASFADQLAPVLIDHEEALLKLMSALPQLEAAFRGVQVTVQTI
;
A
#
# COMPACT_ATOMS: atom_id res chain seq x y z
N MET A 1 7.29 -4.38 7.39
CA MET A 1 8.59 -5.07 7.56
C MET A 1 9.72 -4.10 7.86
N ARG A 2 10.13 -3.24 6.92
CA ARG A 2 11.25 -2.28 7.09
C ARG A 2 11.25 -1.52 8.43
N GLY A 3 10.12 -0.90 8.78
CA GLY A 3 10.00 -0.09 10.00
C GLY A 3 10.32 -0.88 11.28
N GLU A 4 9.79 -2.09 11.42
CA GLU A 4 10.01 -2.95 12.59
C GLU A 4 11.49 -3.40 12.69
N TYR A 5 12.10 -3.79 11.57
CA TYR A 5 13.50 -4.20 11.56
C TYR A 5 14.45 -3.02 11.83
N PHE A 6 14.20 -1.87 11.21
CA PHE A 6 14.97 -0.66 11.45
C PHE A 6 14.86 -0.19 12.91
N ASP A 7 13.65 -0.15 13.47
CA ASP A 7 13.41 0.23 14.86
C ASP A 7 14.17 -0.68 15.83
N SER A 8 14.16 -1.99 15.57
CA SER A 8 14.89 -2.98 16.35
C SER A 8 16.39 -2.73 16.36
N VAL A 9 16.99 -2.45 15.18
CA VAL A 9 18.42 -2.14 15.06
C VAL A 9 18.76 -0.80 15.71
N SER A 10 17.95 0.23 15.48
CA SER A 10 18.11 1.56 16.10
C SER A 10 18.14 1.46 17.63
N CYS A 11 17.22 0.69 18.20
CA CYS A 11 17.20 0.40 19.64
C CYS A 11 18.49 -0.30 20.09
N LEU A 12 18.92 -1.37 19.41
CA LEU A 12 20.14 -2.12 19.78
C LEU A 12 21.41 -1.27 19.68
N ILE A 13 21.55 -0.44 18.65
CA ILE A 13 22.67 0.50 18.50
C ILE A 13 22.66 1.52 19.65
N THR A 14 21.49 2.10 19.94
CA THR A 14 21.32 3.02 21.08
C THR A 14 21.69 2.37 22.41
N PHE A 15 21.26 1.13 22.64
CA PHE A 15 21.53 0.40 23.88
C PHE A 15 23.00 0.03 24.05
N SER A 16 23.71 -0.18 22.95
CA SER A 16 25.15 -0.43 22.98
C SER A 16 25.99 0.83 23.26
N GLN A 17 25.39 2.02 23.26
CA GLN A 17 26.10 3.29 23.52
C GLN A 17 26.75 3.33 24.89
N SER A 18 26.13 2.74 25.91
CA SER A 18 26.67 2.69 27.28
C SER A 18 28.00 1.93 27.35
N SER A 19 28.23 1.00 26.42
CA SER A 19 29.42 0.15 26.36
C SER A 19 30.54 0.76 25.51
N MET A 20 30.28 1.84 24.77
CA MET A 20 31.30 2.53 23.97
C MET A 20 32.47 3.07 24.82
N GLU A 21 32.22 3.42 26.08
CA GLU A 21 33.26 3.86 27.02
C GLU A 21 34.05 2.68 27.64
N THR A 22 33.42 1.51 27.77
CA THR A 22 33.99 0.36 28.50
C THR A 22 34.68 -0.63 27.55
N SER A 23 34.03 -0.99 26.44
CA SER A 23 34.50 -1.96 25.44
C SER A 23 34.22 -1.46 24.01
N PRO A 24 34.96 -0.44 23.53
CA PRO A 24 34.69 0.19 22.24
C PRO A 24 34.86 -0.75 21.05
N VAL A 25 35.88 -1.63 21.07
CA VAL A 25 36.17 -2.55 19.95
C VAL A 25 35.04 -3.56 19.77
N GLU A 26 34.61 -4.20 20.85
CA GLU A 26 33.52 -5.19 20.84
C GLU A 26 32.19 -4.54 20.46
N THR A 27 31.93 -3.32 20.97
CA THR A 27 30.71 -2.57 20.64
C THR A 27 30.65 -2.21 19.15
N VAL A 28 31.75 -1.73 18.59
CA VAL A 28 31.82 -1.44 17.14
C VAL A 28 31.66 -2.71 16.33
N GLN A 29 32.31 -3.82 16.72
CA GLN A 29 32.15 -5.11 16.06
C GLN A 29 30.69 -5.58 16.08
N PHE A 30 30.01 -5.50 17.22
CA PHE A 30 28.59 -5.81 17.35
C PHE A 30 27.73 -4.97 16.38
N ARG A 31 27.90 -3.64 16.38
CA ARG A 31 27.14 -2.73 15.50
C ARG A 31 27.38 -3.04 14.01
N GLN A 32 28.63 -3.26 13.62
CA GLN A 32 29.03 -3.58 12.24
C GLN A 32 28.44 -4.91 11.76
N THR A 33 28.44 -5.94 12.61
CA THR A 33 27.88 -7.26 12.31
C THR A 33 26.34 -7.19 12.24
N LEU A 34 25.71 -6.51 13.20
CA LEU A 34 24.25 -6.37 13.27
C LEU A 34 23.69 -5.71 12.01
N VAL A 35 24.29 -4.59 11.56
CA VAL A 35 23.84 -3.86 10.37
C VAL A 35 23.95 -4.72 9.10
N ARG A 36 25.06 -5.46 8.92
CA ARG A 36 25.24 -6.35 7.77
C ARG A 36 24.26 -7.52 7.78
N LEU A 37 24.07 -8.17 8.93
CA LEU A 37 23.12 -9.26 9.08
C LEU A 37 21.69 -8.81 8.79
N VAL A 38 21.26 -7.65 9.31
CA VAL A 38 19.89 -7.16 9.08
C VAL A 38 19.69 -6.65 7.65
N SER A 39 20.71 -6.05 7.03
CA SER A 39 20.67 -5.71 5.59
C SER A 39 20.49 -6.95 4.72
N HIS A 40 21.21 -8.04 5.05
CA HIS A 40 21.09 -9.32 4.36
C HIS A 40 19.73 -10.01 4.63
N MET A 41 19.25 -9.94 5.87
CA MET A 41 17.94 -10.47 6.26
C MET A 41 16.81 -9.79 5.49
N HIS A 42 16.86 -8.46 5.36
CA HIS A 42 15.86 -7.70 4.60
C HIS A 42 15.96 -7.98 3.10
N GLU A 43 17.17 -8.14 2.54
CA GLU A 43 17.34 -8.57 1.15
C GLU A 43 16.73 -9.95 0.91
N SER A 44 17.03 -10.92 1.78
CA SER A 44 16.48 -12.27 1.64
C SER A 44 14.96 -12.30 1.79
N ALA A 45 14.39 -11.36 2.55
CA ALA A 45 12.95 -11.20 2.67
C ALA A 45 12.30 -10.60 1.42
N LEU A 46 12.98 -9.66 0.75
CA LEU A 46 12.51 -9.12 -0.52
C LEU A 46 12.65 -10.14 -1.67
N ASP A 47 13.75 -10.90 -1.70
CA ASP A 47 13.96 -12.02 -2.62
C ASP A 47 12.88 -13.09 -2.44
N GLU A 48 12.52 -13.38 -1.18
CA GLU A 48 11.42 -14.28 -0.88
C GLU A 48 10.08 -13.76 -1.41
N ILE A 49 9.76 -12.46 -1.35
CA ILE A 49 8.47 -11.95 -1.86
C ILE A 49 8.49 -11.79 -3.39
N ALA A 50 9.60 -11.35 -3.97
CA ALA A 50 9.68 -11.06 -5.40
C ALA A 50 9.49 -12.31 -6.28
N GLY A 51 9.94 -13.48 -5.80
CA GLY A 51 9.92 -14.72 -6.59
C GLY A 51 10.89 -14.73 -7.78
N CYS A 52 11.40 -13.58 -8.20
CA CYS A 52 12.48 -13.41 -9.17
C CYS A 52 13.83 -13.18 -8.49
N ARG A 53 14.89 -13.77 -9.03
CA ARG A 53 16.28 -13.71 -8.51
C ARG A 53 16.99 -12.40 -8.84
N ASP A 54 16.32 -11.28 -8.71
CA ASP A 54 16.99 -10.00 -8.83
C ASP A 54 17.86 -9.75 -7.61
N ARG A 55 19.14 -9.47 -7.85
CA ARG A 55 20.09 -9.22 -6.76
C ARG A 55 19.83 -7.85 -6.14
N PHE A 56 19.25 -7.84 -4.95
CA PHE A 56 19.12 -6.60 -4.18
C PHE A 56 20.48 -6.17 -3.57
N PRO A 57 20.76 -4.86 -3.50
CA PRO A 57 21.99 -4.36 -2.92
C PRO A 57 22.03 -4.64 -1.41
N THR A 58 23.13 -5.18 -0.89
CA THR A 58 23.34 -5.43 0.54
C THR A 58 24.56 -4.69 1.04
N ILE A 59 24.57 -4.37 2.33
CA ILE A 59 25.74 -3.81 2.99
C ILE A 59 26.74 -4.95 3.19
N ASP A 60 27.77 -5.00 2.34
CA ASP A 60 29.02 -5.73 2.55
C ASP A 60 28.86 -7.13 3.19
N LYS A 61 28.05 -7.98 2.56
CA LYS A 61 27.80 -9.35 3.04
C LYS A 61 29.06 -10.20 3.11
N HIS A 62 30.04 -9.94 2.24
CA HIS A 62 31.25 -10.75 2.11
C HIS A 62 32.23 -10.60 3.27
N SER A 63 32.08 -9.54 4.08
CA SER A 63 32.90 -9.31 5.27
C SER A 63 32.31 -9.95 6.52
N LEU A 64 31.17 -10.66 6.42
CA LEU A 64 30.72 -11.57 7.46
C LEU A 64 31.64 -12.79 7.52
N ASP A 65 31.68 -13.47 8.66
CA ASP A 65 32.52 -14.65 8.84
C ASP A 65 32.12 -15.81 7.90
N ASP A 66 33.11 -16.64 7.56
CA ASP A 66 32.92 -17.78 6.66
C ASP A 66 31.85 -18.77 7.15
N GLY A 67 31.67 -18.87 8.47
CA GLY A 67 30.63 -19.69 9.09
C GLY A 67 29.23 -19.19 8.76
N THR A 68 29.01 -17.88 8.94
CA THR A 68 27.74 -17.21 8.57
C THR A 68 27.45 -17.36 7.08
N LEU A 69 28.41 -17.04 6.21
CA LEU A 69 28.25 -17.14 4.75
C LEU A 69 27.99 -18.59 4.30
N GLY A 70 28.76 -19.53 4.82
CA GLY A 70 28.62 -20.95 4.51
C GLY A 70 27.27 -21.50 4.98
N PHE A 71 26.78 -21.09 6.15
CA PHE A 71 25.47 -21.51 6.66
C PHE A 71 24.34 -20.94 5.80
N THR A 72 24.34 -19.64 5.48
CA THR A 72 23.28 -19.05 4.65
C THR A 72 23.22 -19.69 3.27
N GLN A 73 24.36 -20.02 2.68
CA GLN A 73 24.42 -20.75 1.41
C GLN A 73 23.92 -22.20 1.55
N THR A 74 24.37 -22.92 2.58
CA THR A 74 23.96 -24.32 2.84
C THR A 74 22.47 -24.44 3.12
N CYS A 75 21.87 -23.50 3.85
CA CYS A 75 20.44 -23.46 4.13
C CYS A 75 19.62 -23.55 2.85
N GLN A 76 20.00 -22.77 1.82
CA GLN A 76 19.29 -22.74 0.55
C GLN A 76 19.66 -23.93 -0.34
N ASP A 77 20.96 -24.14 -0.59
CA ASP A 77 21.43 -25.08 -1.61
C ASP A 77 21.23 -26.55 -1.21
N LYS A 78 21.40 -26.86 0.09
CA LYS A 78 21.37 -28.24 0.57
C LYS A 78 20.03 -28.65 1.18
N TYR A 79 19.40 -27.76 1.94
CA TYR A 79 18.23 -28.11 2.74
C TYR A 79 16.92 -27.47 2.24
N GLY A 80 16.99 -26.47 1.36
CA GLY A 80 15.80 -25.72 0.91
C GLY A 80 15.11 -24.95 2.04
N TRP A 81 15.84 -24.59 3.09
CA TRP A 81 15.31 -23.83 4.23
C TRP A 81 15.19 -22.35 3.91
N ASN A 82 14.21 -21.71 4.53
CA ASN A 82 14.01 -20.27 4.43
C ASN A 82 15.20 -19.51 5.03
N ARG A 83 15.89 -18.72 4.19
CA ARG A 83 17.07 -17.92 4.56
C ARG A 83 16.76 -16.81 5.55
N VAL A 84 15.59 -16.19 5.47
CA VAL A 84 15.16 -15.11 6.37
C VAL A 84 15.07 -15.63 7.80
N CYS A 85 14.45 -16.80 8.00
CA CYS A 85 14.35 -17.43 9.31
C CYS A 85 15.73 -17.72 9.92
N ALA A 86 16.67 -18.21 9.10
CA ALA A 86 18.06 -18.45 9.51
C ALA A 86 18.76 -17.15 9.95
N LEU A 87 18.67 -16.09 9.13
CA LEU A 87 19.28 -14.79 9.43
C LEU A 87 18.64 -14.12 10.66
N GLN A 88 17.32 -14.22 10.80
CA GLN A 88 16.63 -13.72 11.99
C GLN A 88 17.11 -14.44 13.26
N HIS A 89 17.27 -15.76 13.20
CA HIS A 89 17.81 -16.52 14.33
C HIS A 89 19.25 -16.09 14.66
N MET A 90 20.11 -15.89 13.64
CA MET A 90 21.46 -15.37 13.84
C MET A 90 21.48 -14.00 14.53
N VAL A 91 20.57 -13.10 14.15
CA VAL A 91 20.40 -11.81 14.84
C VAL A 91 20.01 -12.01 16.31
N GLN A 92 19.09 -12.93 16.62
CA GLN A 92 18.71 -13.24 18.00
C GLN A 92 19.86 -13.83 18.82
N VAL A 93 20.67 -14.70 18.21
CA VAL A 93 21.89 -15.25 18.83
C VAL A 93 22.90 -14.14 19.11
N LEU A 94 23.12 -13.23 18.16
CA LEU A 94 24.02 -12.08 18.33
C LEU A 94 23.57 -11.18 19.48
N ILE A 95 22.28 -10.87 19.58
CA ILE A 95 21.71 -10.06 20.67
C ILE A 95 21.92 -10.76 22.01
N THR A 96 21.59 -12.05 22.10
CA THR A 96 21.72 -12.83 23.34
C THR A 96 23.17 -12.92 23.81
N HIS A 97 24.10 -13.14 22.87
CA HIS A 97 25.54 -13.16 23.18
C HIS A 97 26.02 -11.80 23.71
N ASN A 98 25.62 -10.69 23.07
CA ASN A 98 26.03 -9.35 23.48
C ASN A 98 25.37 -8.88 24.79
N LEU A 99 24.22 -9.44 25.16
CA LEU A 99 23.64 -9.28 26.49
C LEU A 99 24.52 -9.94 27.58
N HIS A 100 24.99 -11.17 27.35
CA HIS A 100 25.80 -11.91 28.31
C HIS A 100 27.22 -11.36 28.49
N THR A 101 27.83 -10.87 27.42
CA THR A 101 29.16 -10.23 27.46
C THR A 101 29.13 -8.84 28.10
N GLY A 102 27.95 -8.23 28.25
CA GLY A 102 27.78 -6.91 28.83
C GLY A 102 27.84 -5.76 27.81
N VAL A 103 28.09 -6.02 26.53
CA VAL A 103 28.01 -5.01 25.44
C VAL A 103 26.60 -4.41 25.37
N LEU A 104 25.57 -5.21 25.61
CA LEU A 104 24.19 -4.75 25.77
C LEU A 104 23.79 -4.79 27.25
N ASN A 105 24.07 -3.71 27.99
CA ASN A 105 23.67 -3.59 29.39
C ASN A 105 22.25 -2.99 29.52
N ILE A 106 21.23 -3.82 29.34
CA ILE A 106 19.82 -3.39 29.36
C ILE A 106 18.93 -4.29 30.23
N PRO A 107 17.92 -3.71 30.93
CA PRO A 107 16.92 -4.48 31.64
C PRO A 107 16.13 -5.43 30.72
N PRO A 108 15.82 -6.67 31.16
CA PRO A 108 15.10 -7.65 30.36
C PRO A 108 13.78 -7.17 29.73
N PRO A 109 12.92 -6.36 30.40
CA PRO A 109 11.67 -5.88 29.81
C PRO A 109 11.86 -5.01 28.55
N ILE A 110 12.96 -4.25 28.48
CA ILE A 110 13.26 -3.39 27.32
C ILE A 110 13.75 -4.25 26.16
N LEU A 111 14.62 -5.22 26.43
CA LEU A 111 15.11 -6.14 25.40
C LEU A 111 13.98 -7.03 24.85
N SER A 112 13.02 -7.42 25.69
CA SER A 112 11.84 -8.17 25.24
C SER A 112 11.07 -7.44 24.13
N ARG A 113 10.97 -6.10 24.21
CA ARG A 113 10.33 -5.29 23.15
C ARG A 113 11.07 -5.42 21.81
N VAL A 114 12.40 -5.44 21.81
CA VAL A 114 13.19 -5.63 20.57
C VAL A 114 12.88 -6.98 19.93
N TYR A 115 12.83 -8.05 20.71
CA TYR A 115 12.46 -9.37 20.19
C TYR A 115 11.03 -9.41 19.62
N GLN A 116 10.09 -8.73 20.27
CA GLN A 116 8.70 -8.61 19.79
C GLN A 116 8.64 -7.81 18.47
N THR A 117 9.36 -6.70 18.35
CA THR A 117 9.46 -5.90 17.12
C THR A 117 10.07 -6.72 15.98
N LEU A 118 11.18 -7.45 16.21
CA LEU A 118 11.75 -8.36 15.22
C LEU A 118 10.75 -9.44 14.77
N SER A 119 10.05 -10.06 15.72
CA SER A 119 9.01 -11.06 15.43
C SER A 119 7.86 -10.47 14.59
N ARG A 120 7.38 -9.27 14.92
CA ARG A 120 6.37 -8.55 14.12
C ARG A 120 6.87 -8.27 12.70
N GLY A 121 8.14 -7.97 12.53
CA GLY A 121 8.76 -7.85 11.21
C GLY A 121 8.62 -9.12 10.36
N LEU A 122 8.87 -10.30 10.93
CA LEU A 122 8.67 -11.60 10.27
C LEU A 122 7.21 -11.89 9.95
N VAL A 123 6.29 -11.62 10.90
CA VAL A 123 4.85 -11.80 10.66
C VAL A 123 4.38 -10.94 9.49
N ASN A 124 4.89 -9.71 9.38
CA ASN A 124 4.58 -8.83 8.25
C ASN A 124 5.13 -9.35 6.92
N LEU A 125 6.33 -9.95 6.91
CA LEU A 125 6.86 -10.66 5.73
C LEU A 125 5.91 -11.80 5.34
N LEU A 126 5.56 -12.67 6.28
CA LEU A 126 4.67 -13.81 6.00
C LEU A 126 3.28 -13.36 5.51
N ASN A 127 2.78 -12.22 5.97
CA ASN A 127 1.55 -11.64 5.43
C ASN A 127 1.70 -11.16 3.97
N ALA A 128 2.86 -10.61 3.61
CA ALA A 128 3.15 -10.27 2.21
C ALA A 128 3.29 -11.54 1.34
N VAL A 129 3.95 -12.57 1.85
CA VAL A 129 4.04 -13.88 1.19
C VAL A 129 2.65 -14.49 0.96
N LYS A 130 1.71 -14.37 1.91
CA LYS A 130 0.33 -14.80 1.69
C LYS A 130 -0.36 -14.07 0.54
N ILE A 131 -0.14 -12.75 0.41
CA ILE A 131 -0.72 -11.97 -0.70
C ILE A 131 -0.19 -12.51 -2.02
N ARG A 132 1.11 -12.76 -2.12
CA ARG A 132 1.73 -13.35 -3.31
C ARG A 132 1.23 -14.78 -3.60
N ASP A 133 1.17 -15.63 -2.59
CA ASP A 133 0.85 -17.05 -2.76
C ASP A 133 -0.65 -17.31 -2.97
N THR A 134 -1.51 -16.35 -2.61
CA THR A 134 -2.95 -16.44 -2.81
C THR A 134 -3.32 -15.91 -4.19
N SER A 135 -3.00 -16.69 -5.23
CA SER A 135 -3.43 -16.37 -6.59
C SER A 135 -4.95 -16.40 -6.74
N PHE A 136 -5.48 -15.64 -7.69
CA PHE A 136 -6.88 -15.63 -8.04
C PHE A 136 -7.29 -17.05 -8.49
N PRO A 137 -8.45 -17.57 -8.05
CA PRO A 137 -8.84 -18.93 -8.37
C PRO A 137 -8.89 -19.19 -9.88
N PHE A 138 -8.10 -20.15 -10.34
CA PHE A 138 -7.96 -20.46 -11.77
C PHE A 138 -9.30 -20.63 -12.52
N PRO A 139 -10.32 -21.36 -11.99
CA PRO A 139 -11.60 -21.49 -12.68
C PRO A 139 -12.32 -20.15 -12.92
N TRP A 140 -12.16 -19.19 -12.01
CA TRP A 140 -12.74 -17.86 -12.13
C TRP A 140 -12.03 -17.04 -13.19
N ALA A 141 -10.69 -17.10 -13.25
CA ALA A 141 -9.92 -16.45 -14.31
C ALA A 141 -10.36 -16.98 -15.69
N GLN A 142 -10.54 -18.30 -15.83
CA GLN A 142 -11.02 -18.91 -17.08
C GLN A 142 -12.43 -18.44 -17.45
N LEU A 143 -13.33 -18.34 -16.47
CA LEU A 143 -14.69 -17.85 -16.70
C LEU A 143 -14.70 -16.39 -17.17
N ILE A 144 -13.92 -15.51 -16.54
CA ILE A 144 -13.81 -14.10 -16.93
C ILE A 144 -13.26 -13.98 -18.36
N MET A 145 -12.21 -14.74 -18.69
CA MET A 145 -11.66 -14.77 -20.04
C MET A 145 -12.67 -15.27 -21.08
N LEU A 146 -13.42 -16.33 -20.78
CA LEU A 146 -14.47 -16.83 -21.66
C LEU A 146 -15.57 -15.78 -21.89
N LEU A 147 -16.02 -15.12 -20.83
CA LEU A 147 -17.02 -14.05 -20.92
C LEU A 147 -16.52 -12.86 -21.73
N LEU A 148 -15.25 -12.48 -21.60
CA LEU A 148 -14.63 -11.43 -22.42
C LEU A 148 -14.55 -11.80 -23.89
N VAL A 149 -14.26 -13.06 -24.22
CA VAL A 149 -14.27 -13.56 -25.61
C VAL A 149 -15.67 -13.51 -26.19
N ILE A 150 -16.67 -14.01 -25.46
CA ILE A 150 -18.08 -13.94 -25.87
C ILE A 150 -18.50 -12.48 -26.06
N HIS A 151 -18.18 -11.61 -25.11
CA HIS A 151 -18.48 -10.18 -25.21
C HIS A 151 -17.83 -9.53 -26.43
N SER A 152 -16.58 -9.89 -26.73
CA SER A 152 -15.83 -9.35 -27.88
C SER A 152 -16.44 -9.78 -29.22
N ILE A 153 -17.10 -10.94 -29.30
CA ILE A 153 -17.75 -11.45 -30.51
C ILE A 153 -19.21 -10.97 -30.61
N CYS A 154 -19.97 -11.02 -29.52
CA CYS A 154 -21.39 -10.67 -29.53
C CYS A 154 -21.62 -9.16 -29.69
N THR A 155 -20.81 -8.33 -29.04
CA THR A 155 -20.95 -6.86 -29.10
C THR A 155 -20.94 -6.31 -30.54
N PRO A 156 -19.97 -6.64 -31.42
CA PRO A 156 -19.99 -6.13 -32.79
C PRO A 156 -21.19 -6.65 -33.59
N VAL A 157 -21.64 -7.90 -33.37
CA VAL A 157 -22.84 -8.45 -34.03
C VAL A 157 -24.09 -7.65 -33.66
N VAL A 158 -24.26 -7.36 -32.36
CA VAL A 158 -25.41 -6.57 -31.86
C VAL A 158 -25.35 -5.11 -32.34
N ILE A 159 -24.16 -4.50 -32.38
CA ILE A 159 -24.05 -3.10 -32.84
C ILE A 159 -24.36 -2.96 -34.33
N ILE A 160 -23.95 -3.93 -35.16
CA ILE A 160 -24.28 -3.95 -36.60
C ILE A 160 -25.79 -4.09 -36.82
N SER A 161 -26.51 -4.85 -36.00
CA SER A 161 -27.96 -5.03 -36.16
C SER A 161 -28.79 -3.81 -35.73
N ILE A 162 -28.25 -2.96 -34.83
CA ILE A 162 -28.95 -1.80 -34.28
C ILE A 162 -28.56 -0.48 -34.98
N THR A 163 -27.39 -0.41 -35.60
CA THR A 163 -26.82 0.85 -36.11
C THR A 163 -26.66 0.84 -37.64
N ASP A 164 -27.39 1.72 -38.32
CA ASP A 164 -27.28 1.87 -39.79
C ASP A 164 -26.02 2.66 -40.22
N SER A 165 -25.45 3.47 -39.33
CA SER A 165 -24.30 4.33 -39.62
C SER A 165 -22.97 3.71 -39.18
N LEU A 166 -22.13 3.38 -40.16
CA LEU A 166 -20.79 2.83 -39.92
C LEU A 166 -19.91 3.76 -39.05
N TYR A 167 -20.10 5.08 -39.16
CA TYR A 167 -19.35 6.06 -38.36
C TYR A 167 -19.62 5.95 -36.86
N TRP A 168 -20.84 5.58 -36.47
CA TRP A 168 -21.22 5.41 -35.05
C TRP A 168 -21.03 3.96 -34.58
N ALA A 169 -21.19 2.98 -35.47
CA ALA A 169 -21.00 1.57 -35.14
C ALA A 169 -19.60 1.25 -34.61
N LEU A 170 -18.56 1.84 -35.22
CA LEU A 170 -17.16 1.64 -34.82
C LEU A 170 -16.87 2.07 -33.36
N PRO A 171 -17.06 3.34 -32.96
CA PRO A 171 -16.76 3.77 -31.59
C PRO A 171 -17.69 3.12 -30.56
N VAL A 172 -18.98 2.92 -30.87
CA VAL A 172 -19.94 2.32 -29.94
C VAL A 172 -19.66 0.83 -29.72
N GLY A 173 -19.16 0.10 -30.72
CA GLY A 173 -18.73 -1.29 -30.56
C GLY A 173 -17.34 -1.41 -29.93
N PHE A 174 -16.39 -0.56 -30.30
CA PHE A 174 -15.01 -0.65 -29.84
C PHE A 174 -14.83 -0.25 -28.37
N ILE A 175 -15.43 0.86 -27.94
CA ILE A 175 -15.19 1.43 -26.59
C ILE A 175 -15.55 0.44 -25.46
N PRO A 176 -16.73 -0.23 -25.47
CA PRO A 176 -17.07 -1.19 -24.41
C PRO A 176 -16.13 -2.39 -24.38
N ILE A 177 -15.80 -2.96 -25.54
CA ILE A 177 -14.89 -4.10 -25.64
C ILE A 177 -13.50 -3.71 -25.13
N PHE A 178 -12.97 -2.59 -25.64
CA PHE A 178 -11.70 -2.05 -25.20
C PHE A 178 -11.68 -1.79 -23.69
N GLY A 179 -12.73 -1.17 -23.15
CA GLY A 179 -12.86 -0.88 -21.72
C GLY A 179 -12.83 -2.15 -20.87
N MET A 180 -13.61 -3.17 -21.23
CA MET A 180 -13.66 -4.43 -20.48
C MET A 180 -12.34 -5.21 -20.54
N VAL A 181 -11.70 -5.26 -21.72
CA VAL A 181 -10.39 -5.91 -21.87
C VAL A 181 -9.32 -5.15 -21.10
N ALA A 182 -9.29 -3.81 -21.19
CA ALA A 182 -8.34 -2.98 -20.47
C ALA A 182 -8.49 -3.14 -18.94
N LEU A 183 -9.73 -3.17 -18.43
CA LEU A 183 -10.00 -3.42 -17.01
C LEU A 183 -9.48 -4.79 -16.56
N ASN A 184 -9.67 -5.82 -17.36
CA ASN A 184 -9.15 -7.16 -17.06
C ASN A 184 -7.61 -7.20 -17.05
N MET A 185 -6.96 -6.52 -17.99
CA MET A 185 -5.50 -6.40 -18.01
C MET A 185 -5.00 -5.71 -16.74
N VAL A 186 -5.59 -4.56 -16.36
CA VAL A 186 -5.23 -3.86 -15.11
C VAL A 186 -5.46 -4.74 -13.88
N ALA A 187 -6.55 -5.50 -13.83
CA ALA A 187 -6.81 -6.42 -12.72
C ALA A 187 -5.75 -7.52 -12.63
N SER A 188 -5.30 -8.06 -13.78
CA SER A 188 -4.24 -9.07 -13.84
C SER A 188 -2.90 -8.54 -13.36
N GLU A 189 -2.54 -7.29 -13.71
CA GLU A 189 -1.32 -6.62 -13.23
C GLU A 189 -1.37 -6.41 -11.70
N LEU A 190 -2.52 -5.95 -11.18
CA LEU A 190 -2.71 -5.72 -9.74
C LEU A 190 -2.70 -7.01 -8.90
N GLU A 191 -2.87 -8.18 -9.52
CA GLU A 191 -2.79 -9.48 -8.84
C GLU A 191 -1.35 -9.82 -8.43
N MET A 192 -0.34 -9.38 -9.19
CA MET A 192 1.08 -9.70 -8.97
C MET A 192 1.94 -8.48 -8.62
N PRO A 193 1.63 -7.74 -7.54
CA PRO A 193 2.23 -6.42 -7.26
C PRO A 193 3.72 -6.43 -6.88
N PHE A 194 4.36 -7.61 -6.86
CA PHE A 194 5.73 -7.84 -6.44
C PHE A 194 6.64 -8.32 -7.58
N GLY A 195 6.16 -8.23 -8.83
CA GLY A 195 6.89 -8.65 -10.01
C GLY A 195 7.98 -7.67 -10.45
N VAL A 196 8.17 -7.59 -11.76
CA VAL A 196 9.19 -6.77 -12.44
C VAL A 196 8.59 -5.72 -13.37
N ASP A 197 7.26 -5.58 -13.39
CA ASP A 197 6.54 -4.68 -14.27
C ASP A 197 6.66 -3.22 -13.78
N ASP A 198 6.48 -2.27 -14.69
CA ASP A 198 6.68 -0.83 -14.39
C ASP A 198 5.75 -0.32 -13.27
N ASN A 199 4.59 -0.96 -13.08
CA ASN A 199 3.60 -0.61 -12.06
C ASN A 199 3.73 -1.42 -10.77
N ASP A 200 4.72 -2.29 -10.67
CA ASP A 200 4.97 -3.09 -9.45
C ASP A 200 5.59 -2.26 -8.33
N LEU A 201 5.54 -2.84 -7.13
CA LEU A 201 6.18 -2.24 -5.97
C LEU A 201 7.70 -2.18 -6.17
N PRO A 202 8.34 -1.03 -5.88
CA PRO A 202 9.76 -0.84 -6.16
C PRO A 202 10.64 -1.51 -5.09
N LEU A 203 10.72 -2.85 -5.09
CA LEU A 203 11.44 -3.63 -4.06
C LEU A 203 12.91 -3.25 -3.94
N GLN A 204 13.57 -2.93 -5.07
CA GLN A 204 14.95 -2.43 -5.05
C GLN A 204 15.09 -1.08 -4.32
N HIS A 205 14.08 -0.20 -4.44
CA HIS A 205 14.06 1.05 -3.70
C HIS A 205 13.92 0.78 -2.20
N PHE A 206 13.05 -0.15 -1.79
CA PHE A 206 12.87 -0.52 -0.40
C PHE A 206 14.15 -1.05 0.24
N GLN A 207 14.94 -1.87 -0.48
CA GLN A 207 16.24 -2.31 0.02
C GLN A 207 17.23 -1.15 0.15
N ARG A 208 17.29 -0.25 -0.86
CA ARG A 208 18.17 0.92 -0.82
C ARG A 208 17.84 1.83 0.36
N GLU A 209 16.57 2.09 0.61
CA GLU A 209 16.13 2.88 1.77
C GLU A 209 16.47 2.19 3.10
N MET A 210 16.29 0.87 3.20
CA MET A 210 16.70 0.12 4.39
C MET A 210 18.21 0.27 4.64
N ASN A 211 19.03 0.08 3.61
CA ASN A 211 20.48 0.22 3.74
C ASN A 211 20.90 1.65 4.10
N GLN A 212 20.27 2.67 3.50
CA GLN A 212 20.51 4.07 3.86
C GLN A 212 20.18 4.35 5.32
N GLY A 213 19.06 3.83 5.82
CA GLY A 213 18.70 3.91 7.23
C GLY A 213 19.74 3.24 8.12
N LEU A 214 20.16 2.03 7.79
CA LEU A 214 21.18 1.32 8.57
C LEU A 214 22.53 2.05 8.56
N LEU A 215 22.95 2.60 7.42
CA LEU A 215 24.19 3.38 7.30
C LEU A 215 24.12 4.70 8.08
N LEU A 216 22.94 5.33 8.16
CA LEU A 216 22.71 6.50 9.00
C LEU A 216 23.07 6.20 10.46
N LEU A 217 22.67 5.03 10.98
CA LEU A 217 22.96 4.62 12.36
C LEU A 217 24.45 4.36 12.61
N MET A 218 25.24 4.15 11.56
CA MET A 218 26.69 3.93 11.63
C MET A 218 27.50 5.23 11.47
N HIS A 219 26.85 6.35 11.19
CA HIS A 219 27.52 7.63 11.02
C HIS A 219 28.15 8.10 12.33
N GLU A 220 29.32 8.75 12.28
CA GLU A 220 30.06 9.21 13.48
C GLU A 220 29.21 10.10 14.41
N HIS A 221 28.30 10.89 13.83
CA HIS A 221 27.39 11.76 14.57
C HIS A 221 26.03 11.14 14.91
N ALA A 222 25.81 9.85 14.63
CA ALA A 222 24.55 9.17 14.92
C ALA A 222 24.24 9.14 16.43
N ASP A 223 25.28 9.02 17.26
CA ASP A 223 25.18 9.00 18.72
C ASP A 223 25.14 10.40 19.36
N HIS A 224 24.95 11.46 18.56
CA HIS A 224 24.88 12.82 19.09
C HIS A 224 23.69 12.97 20.04
N LEU A 225 23.96 13.27 21.31
CA LEU A 225 22.93 13.59 22.30
C LEU A 225 22.43 15.02 22.09
N PRO A 226 21.19 15.23 21.57
CA PRO A 226 20.67 16.56 21.34
C PRO A 226 20.48 17.31 22.66
N ARG A 227 20.86 18.58 22.69
CA ARG A 227 20.68 19.48 23.85
C ARG A 227 20.06 20.79 23.42
N THR A 228 19.26 21.38 24.29
CA THR A 228 18.78 22.75 24.11
C THR A 228 19.93 23.73 24.30
N ARG A 229 19.91 24.85 23.56
CA ARG A 229 20.86 25.93 23.75
C ARG A 229 20.60 26.63 25.08
N ALA A 230 21.63 27.22 25.69
CA ALA A 230 21.49 27.96 26.95
C ALA A 230 20.51 29.15 26.85
N SER A 231 20.35 29.75 25.66
CA SER A 231 19.41 30.82 25.39
C SER A 231 17.99 30.35 25.05
N ALA A 232 17.72 29.03 25.12
CA ALA A 232 16.43 28.50 24.72
C ALA A 232 15.34 28.94 25.72
N PRO A 233 14.19 29.44 25.24
CA PRO A 233 13.08 29.78 26.11
C PRO A 233 12.55 28.52 26.82
N GLN A 234 12.47 28.55 28.15
CA GLN A 234 11.98 27.42 28.95
C GLN A 234 10.53 27.56 29.41
N SER A 235 9.96 28.78 29.35
CA SER A 235 8.57 28.99 29.77
C SER A 235 7.58 28.52 28.70
N VAL A 236 6.54 27.81 29.13
CA VAL A 236 5.46 27.31 28.27
C VAL A 236 4.84 28.44 27.46
N GLU A 237 4.62 29.60 28.07
CA GLU A 237 4.08 30.79 27.39
C GLU A 237 4.97 31.25 26.22
N LYS A 238 6.30 31.33 26.43
CA LYS A 238 7.22 31.71 25.36
C LYS A 238 7.24 30.66 24.25
N LEU A 239 7.18 29.38 24.61
CA LEU A 239 7.11 28.27 23.66
C LEU A 239 5.78 28.28 22.86
N MET A 240 4.64 28.53 23.50
CA MET A 240 3.34 28.70 22.85
C MET A 240 3.34 29.87 21.87
N ASN A 241 4.03 30.97 22.20
CA ASN A 241 4.18 32.11 21.29
C ASN A 241 4.95 31.75 20.00
N PHE A 242 5.88 30.78 20.02
CA PHE A 242 6.51 30.29 18.78
C PHE A 242 5.57 29.43 17.94
N THR A 243 4.67 28.68 18.58
CA THR A 243 3.64 27.89 17.89
C THR A 243 2.56 28.77 17.27
N LEU A 244 2.12 29.81 18.01
CA LEU A 244 1.10 30.75 17.58
C LEU A 244 1.65 31.83 16.61
N GLY A 245 2.90 32.26 16.79
CA GLY A 245 3.55 33.32 16.00
C GLY A 245 3.82 32.97 14.54
N LYS A 246 3.76 31.69 14.15
CA LYS A 246 3.78 31.28 12.74
C LYS A 246 2.42 31.41 12.05
N LYS A 247 1.31 31.23 12.79
CA LYS A 247 -0.06 31.39 12.24
C LYS A 247 -0.39 32.86 11.97
N VAL A 248 0.15 33.78 12.78
CA VAL A 248 -0.02 35.23 12.58
C VAL A 248 0.71 35.73 11.33
N ARG A 249 1.88 35.19 10.97
CA ARG A 249 2.58 35.60 9.73
C ARG A 249 1.91 35.15 8.43
N SER A 250 1.09 34.09 8.45
CA SER A 250 0.30 33.68 7.27
C SER A 250 -1.08 34.37 7.23
N LEU A 251 -1.71 34.62 8.39
CA LEU A 251 -2.97 35.35 8.47
C LEU A 251 -2.81 36.85 8.21
N SER A 252 -1.74 37.50 8.70
CA SER A 252 -1.49 38.92 8.42
C SER A 252 -1.21 39.22 6.94
N ARG A 253 -0.92 38.20 6.11
CA ARG A 253 -0.75 38.37 4.66
C ARG A 253 -2.06 38.22 3.89
N TYR A 254 -3.01 37.43 4.42
CA TYR A 254 -4.37 37.34 3.88
C TYR A 254 -5.25 38.50 4.35
N GLN A 255 -5.03 38.97 5.58
CA GLN A 255 -5.86 40.00 6.20
C GLN A 255 -5.48 41.42 5.75
N SER A 256 -4.23 41.66 5.31
CA SER A 256 -3.86 42.92 4.62
C SER A 256 -4.45 42.99 3.21
N GLN A 257 -4.62 41.86 2.54
CA GLN A 257 -5.17 41.82 1.18
C GLN A 257 -6.70 41.97 1.18
N SER A 258 -7.39 41.51 2.23
CA SER A 258 -8.83 41.70 2.37
C SER A 258 -9.25 43.06 2.97
N LEU A 259 -8.34 43.78 3.65
CA LEU A 259 -8.63 45.09 4.24
C LEU A 259 -8.53 46.22 3.20
N ASP A 260 -7.67 46.09 2.19
CA ASP A 260 -7.63 47.02 1.06
C ASP A 260 -8.90 46.90 0.19
N ASP A 261 -9.44 45.68 0.03
CA ASP A 261 -10.69 45.44 -0.70
C ASP A 261 -11.94 45.89 0.09
N LEU A 262 -11.92 45.82 1.44
CA LEU A 262 -13.05 46.26 2.28
C LEU A 262 -13.15 47.79 2.38
N ASP A 263 -12.03 48.52 2.40
CA ASP A 263 -12.07 49.99 2.44
C ASP A 263 -12.60 50.59 1.12
N THR A 264 -12.46 49.89 -0.01
CA THR A 264 -13.11 50.28 -1.27
C THR A 264 -14.62 50.04 -1.28
N VAL A 265 -15.12 49.00 -0.59
CA VAL A 265 -16.56 48.66 -0.54
C VAL A 265 -17.28 49.47 0.53
N ILE A 266 -16.66 49.70 1.69
CA ILE A 266 -17.24 50.48 2.80
C ILE A 266 -17.46 51.96 2.43
N ASN A 267 -16.63 52.52 1.55
CA ASN A 267 -16.82 53.89 1.03
C ASN A 267 -17.90 54.01 -0.05
N GLN A 268 -18.42 52.90 -0.58
CA GLN A 268 -19.53 52.90 -1.55
C GLN A 268 -20.88 52.59 -0.89
N ASP A 269 -20.93 51.75 0.15
CA ASP A 269 -22.20 51.38 0.81
C ASP A 269 -22.68 52.36 1.90
N SER A 270 -21.83 53.31 2.30
CA SER A 270 -22.13 54.29 3.36
C SER A 270 -22.98 55.48 2.90
N GLU A 271 -23.21 55.68 1.60
CA GLU A 271 -24.18 56.67 1.11
C GLU A 271 -25.61 56.11 0.93
N ASP A 272 -25.76 54.81 0.66
CA ASP A 272 -27.07 54.22 0.33
C ASP A 272 -27.81 53.60 1.54
N SER A 273 -27.08 53.23 2.60
CA SER A 273 -27.67 52.54 3.76
C SER A 273 -28.26 53.47 4.83
N LEU A 274 -28.02 54.79 4.74
CA LEU A 274 -28.58 55.82 5.64
C LEU A 274 -30.07 56.13 5.36
N ARG A 275 -30.70 55.45 4.39
CA ARG A 275 -32.08 55.72 3.96
C ARG A 275 -33.14 54.75 4.48
N GLU A 276 -32.80 53.63 5.11
CA GLU A 276 -33.82 52.61 5.48
C GLU A 276 -33.90 52.24 6.98
N ALA A 277 -33.08 52.80 7.86
CA ALA A 277 -33.20 52.61 9.31
C ALA A 277 -34.24 53.57 9.94
N LYS A 278 -35.52 53.41 9.58
CA LYS A 278 -36.66 54.03 10.28
C LYS A 278 -37.85 53.07 10.30
N GLN A 279 -37.80 52.02 11.13
CA GLN A 279 -38.99 51.50 11.87
C GLN A 279 -38.67 50.30 12.78
N ARG A 280 -38.60 50.63 14.08
CA ARG A 280 -39.19 49.91 15.25
C ARG A 280 -38.49 48.66 15.86
N PRO A 281 -38.75 48.40 17.17
CA PRO A 281 -37.80 47.73 18.09
C PRO A 281 -38.32 46.45 18.81
N GLY A 282 -37.39 45.64 19.34
CA GLY A 282 -37.42 45.04 20.70
C GLY A 282 -37.84 43.57 20.91
N VAL A 283 -37.16 42.93 21.91
CA VAL A 283 -37.42 41.69 22.70
C VAL A 283 -36.75 40.39 22.15
N GLU A 284 -35.66 39.86 22.75
CA GLU A 284 -35.52 38.84 23.84
C GLU A 284 -36.28 37.51 23.51
N GLU A 285 -35.80 36.27 23.63
CA GLU A 285 -34.85 35.50 24.46
C GLU A 285 -34.17 34.44 23.53
N GLU A 286 -33.05 33.76 23.81
CA GLU A 286 -32.97 32.55 24.64
C GLU A 286 -31.49 32.15 24.77
N LYS A 287 -30.98 32.08 26.01
CA LYS A 287 -29.71 31.43 26.38
C LYS A 287 -30.07 30.26 27.27
N GLU A 288 -30.32 29.07 26.73
CA GLU A 288 -30.33 27.86 27.57
C GLU A 288 -30.21 26.55 26.79
N GLU A 289 -29.07 26.29 26.12
CA GLU A 289 -28.80 24.91 25.66
C GLU A 289 -27.30 24.58 25.52
N ALA A 290 -26.49 25.05 26.46
CA ALA A 290 -25.05 24.72 26.52
C ALA A 290 -24.63 24.30 27.94
N SER A 291 -25.38 23.40 28.56
CA SER A 291 -24.88 22.64 29.72
C SER A 291 -25.75 21.42 29.98
N LYS A 292 -25.56 20.37 29.18
CA LYS A 292 -25.80 18.98 29.60
C LYS A 292 -25.07 18.00 28.69
N ALA A 293 -24.07 17.37 29.31
CA ALA A 293 -23.60 16.02 29.06
C ALA A 293 -22.87 15.71 27.74
N VAL A 294 -21.54 15.86 27.84
CA VAL A 294 -20.56 14.90 27.33
C VAL A 294 -20.98 13.47 27.69
N HIS A 295 -21.33 12.67 26.68
CA HIS A 295 -21.18 11.21 26.73
C HIS A 295 -20.86 10.72 25.31
N PHE A 296 -19.63 10.25 25.10
CA PHE A 296 -19.23 9.58 23.86
C PHE A 296 -19.64 8.11 23.97
N PRO A 297 -20.56 7.60 23.13
CA PRO A 297 -20.79 6.16 23.09
C PRO A 297 -19.62 5.47 22.39
N VAL A 298 -19.17 4.38 23.03
CA VAL A 298 -18.28 3.37 22.46
C VAL A 298 -18.96 2.76 21.24
N GLN A 299 -18.30 2.82 20.08
CA GLN A 299 -18.79 2.20 18.85
C GLN A 299 -18.56 0.69 18.95
N GLU A 300 -19.64 -0.06 19.16
CA GLU A 300 -19.63 -1.53 19.03
C GLU A 300 -19.33 -1.93 17.58
N VAL A 301 -18.46 -2.93 17.40
CA VAL A 301 -18.20 -3.59 16.12
C VAL A 301 -19.50 -4.27 15.65
N PRO A 302 -19.99 -4.05 14.41
CA PRO A 302 -21.23 -4.67 13.97
C PRO A 302 -21.02 -6.18 13.84
N LYS A 303 -21.86 -6.95 14.53
CA LYS A 303 -21.98 -8.39 14.34
C LYS A 303 -22.45 -8.65 12.90
N THR A 304 -21.70 -9.45 12.17
CA THR A 304 -22.06 -10.02 10.88
C THR A 304 -23.36 -10.83 11.03
N GLY A 305 -24.45 -10.25 10.54
CA GLY A 305 -25.74 -10.91 10.40
C GLY A 305 -26.51 -10.18 9.32
N VAL A 306 -26.35 -10.59 8.07
CA VAL A 306 -27.21 -10.14 6.97
C VAL A 306 -28.62 -10.62 7.28
N SER A 307 -29.62 -9.73 7.34
CA SER A 307 -30.99 -10.14 7.61
C SER A 307 -31.56 -10.88 6.40
N GLU A 308 -32.41 -11.91 6.61
CA GLU A 308 -33.07 -12.66 5.54
C GLU A 308 -33.76 -11.73 4.53
N ALA A 309 -34.31 -10.61 4.98
CA ALA A 309 -34.95 -9.61 4.13
C ALA A 309 -33.99 -8.88 3.17
N GLN A 310 -32.70 -8.75 3.51
CA GLN A 310 -31.68 -8.23 2.58
C GLN A 310 -31.27 -9.30 1.56
N LEU A 311 -31.17 -10.56 2.00
CA LEU A 311 -30.83 -11.68 1.13
C LEU A 311 -31.94 -11.91 0.07
N ASP A 312 -33.20 -11.85 0.47
CA ASP A 312 -34.36 -11.99 -0.42
C ASP A 312 -34.44 -10.85 -1.45
N LYS A 313 -34.02 -9.65 -1.06
CA LYS A 313 -34.00 -8.49 -1.95
C LYS A 313 -32.89 -8.62 -3.01
N GLU A 314 -31.71 -9.11 -2.62
CA GLU A 314 -30.66 -9.41 -3.59
C GLU A 314 -31.02 -10.60 -4.49
N LEU A 315 -31.64 -11.65 -3.94
CA LEU A 315 -32.17 -12.78 -4.71
C LEU A 315 -33.23 -12.34 -5.74
N ALA A 316 -34.14 -11.43 -5.36
CA ALA A 316 -35.11 -10.86 -6.29
C ALA A 316 -34.42 -10.07 -7.42
N THR A 317 -33.39 -9.29 -7.08
CA THR A 317 -32.62 -8.49 -8.06
C THR A 317 -31.82 -9.39 -9.01
N ILE A 318 -31.24 -10.49 -8.51
CA ILE A 318 -30.55 -11.50 -9.33
C ILE A 318 -31.54 -12.24 -10.25
N THR A 319 -32.74 -12.55 -9.74
CA THR A 319 -33.79 -13.22 -10.52
C THR A 319 -34.29 -12.32 -11.64
N GLU A 320 -34.49 -11.03 -11.38
CA GLU A 320 -34.90 -10.02 -12.36
C GLU A 320 -33.82 -9.82 -13.44
N ASN A 321 -32.54 -9.75 -13.04
CA ASN A 321 -31.41 -9.70 -13.97
C ASN A 321 -31.28 -10.99 -14.80
N SER A 322 -31.58 -12.16 -14.23
CA SER A 322 -31.57 -13.43 -14.96
C SER A 322 -32.69 -13.52 -16.00
N GLN A 323 -33.88 -12.98 -15.69
CA GLN A 323 -35.00 -12.90 -16.63
C GLN A 323 -34.71 -11.90 -17.75
N ALA A 324 -34.07 -10.77 -17.44
CA ALA A 324 -33.60 -9.82 -18.44
C ALA A 324 -32.59 -10.47 -19.40
N LEU A 325 -31.61 -11.22 -18.88
CA LEU A 325 -30.65 -11.97 -19.71
C LEU A 325 -31.31 -13.07 -20.56
N ALA A 326 -32.31 -13.78 -20.03
CA ALA A 326 -33.06 -14.78 -20.78
C ALA A 326 -33.89 -14.15 -21.92
N SER A 327 -34.54 -13.00 -21.65
CA SER A 327 -35.26 -12.25 -22.67
C SER A 327 -34.35 -11.67 -23.75
N PHE A 328 -33.13 -11.27 -23.37
CA PHE A 328 -32.11 -10.80 -24.29
C PHE A 328 -31.54 -11.95 -25.15
N ALA A 329 -31.40 -13.15 -24.57
CA ALA A 329 -31.02 -14.37 -25.28
C ALA A 329 -32.08 -14.81 -26.30
N ASP A 330 -33.37 -14.73 -25.95
CA ASP A 330 -34.49 -15.01 -26.88
C ASP A 330 -34.59 -13.97 -28.01
N GLN A 331 -34.18 -12.72 -27.77
CA GLN A 331 -34.09 -11.68 -28.80
C GLN A 331 -32.85 -11.84 -29.71
N LEU A 332 -31.78 -12.44 -29.20
CA LEU A 332 -30.56 -12.77 -29.96
C LEU A 332 -30.69 -14.04 -30.79
N ALA A 333 -31.54 -14.99 -30.37
CA ALA A 333 -31.78 -16.26 -31.08
C ALA A 333 -32.12 -16.10 -32.58
N PRO A 334 -33.05 -15.21 -33.01
CA PRO A 334 -33.34 -15.02 -34.43
C PRO A 334 -32.18 -14.33 -35.19
N VAL A 335 -31.38 -13.49 -34.54
CA VAL A 335 -30.22 -12.80 -35.14
C VAL A 335 -29.04 -13.76 -35.38
N LEU A 336 -28.86 -14.75 -34.49
CA LEU A 336 -27.89 -15.83 -34.66
C LEU A 336 -28.29 -16.84 -35.75
N ILE A 337 -29.59 -17.03 -35.99
CA ILE A 337 -30.12 -17.94 -37.02
C ILE A 337 -29.95 -17.36 -38.44
N ASP A 338 -30.06 -16.04 -38.62
CA ASP A 338 -29.87 -15.39 -39.94
C ASP A 338 -28.40 -15.33 -40.41
N HIS A 339 -27.43 -15.62 -39.53
CA HIS A 339 -26.00 -15.60 -39.83
C HIS A 339 -25.31 -16.98 -39.66
N GLU A 340 -26.03 -18.07 -39.97
CA GLU A 340 -25.53 -19.45 -39.92
C GLU A 340 -24.21 -19.63 -40.71
N GLU A 341 -24.05 -18.91 -41.83
CA GLU A 341 -22.86 -18.95 -42.67
C GLU A 341 -21.63 -18.22 -42.06
N ALA A 342 -21.87 -17.22 -41.19
CA ALA A 342 -20.82 -16.51 -40.46
C ALA A 342 -20.37 -17.31 -39.23
N LEU A 343 -21.30 -17.98 -38.54
CA LEU A 343 -21.01 -18.89 -37.44
C LEU A 343 -20.23 -20.12 -37.90
N LEU A 344 -20.58 -20.71 -39.05
CA LEU A 344 -19.83 -21.82 -39.65
C LEU A 344 -18.41 -21.41 -40.05
N LYS A 345 -18.22 -20.19 -40.59
CA LYS A 345 -16.89 -19.64 -40.88
C LYS A 345 -16.09 -19.39 -39.59
N LEU A 346 -16.72 -18.91 -38.52
CA LEU A 346 -16.07 -18.65 -37.23
C LEU A 346 -15.72 -19.95 -36.49
N MET A 347 -16.58 -20.98 -36.54
CA MET A 347 -16.30 -22.32 -36.02
C MET A 347 -15.21 -23.05 -36.82
N SER A 348 -15.10 -22.80 -38.13
CA SER A 348 -13.99 -23.33 -38.94
C SER A 348 -12.65 -22.62 -38.69
N ALA A 349 -12.67 -21.41 -38.15
CA ALA A 349 -11.50 -20.62 -37.78
C ALA A 349 -11.05 -20.85 -36.31
N LEU A 350 -11.90 -21.43 -35.47
CA LEU A 350 -11.59 -21.75 -34.07
C LEU A 350 -10.28 -22.56 -33.88
N PRO A 351 -9.99 -23.60 -34.68
CA PRO A 351 -8.75 -24.36 -34.55
C PRO A 351 -7.49 -23.56 -34.93
N GLN A 352 -7.62 -22.57 -35.82
CA GLN A 352 -6.53 -21.67 -36.21
C GLN A 352 -6.28 -20.60 -35.13
N LEU A 353 -7.34 -20.16 -34.45
CA LEU A 353 -7.25 -19.28 -33.28
C LEU A 353 -6.62 -20.04 -32.09
N GLU A 354 -7.00 -21.30 -31.86
CA GLU A 354 -6.41 -22.18 -30.84
C GLU A 354 -4.90 -22.42 -31.08
N ALA A 355 -4.48 -22.56 -32.35
CA ALA A 355 -3.08 -22.67 -32.73
C ALA A 355 -2.30 -21.35 -32.55
N ALA A 356 -2.93 -20.20 -32.82
CA ALA A 356 -2.35 -18.88 -32.55
C ALA A 356 -2.25 -18.61 -31.03
N PHE A 357 -3.22 -19.04 -30.23
CA PHE A 357 -3.21 -18.92 -28.76
C PHE A 357 -2.18 -19.85 -28.09
N ARG A 358 -1.90 -21.04 -28.63
CA ARG A 358 -0.74 -21.86 -28.19
C ARG A 358 0.59 -21.16 -28.48
N GLY A 359 0.70 -20.41 -29.57
CA GLY A 359 1.88 -19.58 -29.87
C GLY A 359 2.08 -18.43 -28.87
N VAL A 360 0.97 -17.83 -28.39
CA VAL A 360 1.00 -16.79 -27.35
C VAL A 360 1.29 -17.39 -25.96
N GLN A 361 0.76 -18.58 -25.62
CA GLN A 361 1.11 -19.28 -24.38
C GLN A 361 2.60 -19.65 -24.26
N VAL A 362 3.28 -20.00 -25.36
CA VAL A 362 4.73 -20.27 -25.33
C VAL A 362 5.54 -18.98 -25.13
N THR A 363 5.02 -17.83 -25.57
CA THR A 363 5.69 -16.53 -25.38
C THR A 363 5.53 -16.01 -23.94
N VAL A 364 4.41 -16.34 -23.26
CA VAL A 364 4.13 -15.94 -21.87
C VAL A 364 4.74 -16.92 -20.82
N GLN A 365 5.22 -18.09 -21.22
CA GLN A 365 6.03 -18.98 -20.35
C GLN A 365 7.55 -18.83 -20.55
N THR A 366 7.99 -18.03 -21.54
CA THR A 366 9.43 -17.81 -21.83
C THR A 366 9.85 -16.34 -21.71
N ILE A 367 8.96 -15.49 -21.21
CA ILE A 367 9.22 -14.13 -20.72
C ILE A 367 8.71 -14.13 -19.28
#